data_AF-A0A7C4X3I7-F1
#
_entry.id   AF-A0A7C4X3I7-F1
#
_cell.length_a   1.000
_cell.length_b   1.000
_cell.length_c   1.000
_cell.angle_alpha   90.00
_cell.angle_beta   90.00
_cell.angle_gamma   90.00
#
_symmetry.space_group_name_H-M   'P 1'
#
loop_
_entity.id
_entity.type
_entity.pdbx_description
1 polymer ?
#
loop_
_entity_poly.entity_id
_entity_poly.type
_entity_poly.pdbx_seq_one_letter_code
_entity_poly.pdbx_strand_id
1 'polypeptide(L)'
;MKIVPLAADSLGARSMATLVETPDVRILLDPGVRLAPYRYDLPPHPTEEERQRECWRRIREAARKADVLTVSHYHFDHHNPDAPSIYRGKLAFLKDGKVRINRSQRERAGAFVRALKSYPKEVRVADGNCVDLGGTELRFSPAVPHGPTDELGYVVMARIAHRWETFVHTSDVLGPPLKAHLSFLLDSDPTILYVDGPMTHMPE
;
A
#
# COMPACT_ATOMS: atom_id res chain seq x y z
N MET A 1 15.82 -1.63 11.64
CA MET A 1 14.75 -1.94 10.66
C MET A 1 15.29 -1.66 9.27
N LYS A 2 14.92 -2.42 8.24
CA LYS A 2 15.35 -2.14 6.85
C LYS A 2 14.14 -1.86 5.97
N ILE A 3 14.12 -0.68 5.34
CA ILE A 3 13.01 -0.21 4.51
C ILE A 3 13.52 -0.08 3.07
N VAL A 4 12.83 -0.71 2.12
CA VAL A 4 13.23 -0.75 0.72
C VAL A 4 12.03 -0.44 -0.18
N PRO A 5 11.93 0.78 -0.73
CA PRO A 5 10.98 1.08 -1.80
C PRO A 5 11.31 0.22 -3.04
N LEU A 6 10.37 -0.61 -3.45
CA LEU A 6 10.51 -1.52 -4.59
C LEU A 6 10.01 -0.88 -5.88
N ALA A 7 8.95 -0.10 -5.79
CA ALA A 7 8.38 0.69 -6.86
C ALA A 7 7.72 1.94 -6.27
N ALA A 8 7.88 3.06 -6.97
CA ALA A 8 7.34 4.36 -6.62
C ALA A 8 7.35 5.24 -7.86
N ASP A 9 6.56 6.33 -7.88
CA ASP A 9 6.57 7.29 -8.99
C ASP A 9 8.00 7.78 -9.29
N SER A 10 8.80 8.07 -8.25
CA SER A 10 10.22 8.46 -8.37
C SER A 10 11.15 7.35 -8.87
N LEU A 11 10.68 6.11 -8.93
CA LEU A 11 11.38 4.96 -9.51
C LEU A 11 10.89 4.65 -10.94
N GLY A 12 10.01 5.48 -11.51
CA GLY A 12 9.58 5.42 -12.90
C GLY A 12 8.33 4.57 -13.17
N ALA A 13 7.54 4.25 -12.15
CA ALA A 13 6.23 3.61 -12.31
C ALA A 13 5.31 3.96 -11.14
N ARG A 14 4.00 4.04 -11.37
CA ARG A 14 3.03 4.34 -10.29
C ARG A 14 2.94 3.18 -9.32
N SER A 15 3.25 3.43 -8.07
CA SER A 15 3.24 2.46 -6.98
C SER A 15 3.60 3.16 -5.66
N MET A 16 3.40 2.45 -4.56
CA MET A 16 4.08 2.70 -3.29
C MET A 16 4.62 1.40 -2.66
N ALA A 17 4.90 0.39 -3.48
CA ALA A 17 5.29 -0.92 -3.01
C ALA A 17 6.60 -0.86 -2.21
N THR A 18 6.53 -1.19 -0.92
CA THR A 18 7.64 -1.03 0.02
C THR A 18 7.83 -2.29 0.85
N LEU A 19 9.04 -2.87 0.83
CA LEU A 19 9.40 -3.96 1.72
C LEU A 19 10.00 -3.40 3.02
N VAL A 20 9.48 -3.84 4.14
CA VAL A 20 10.00 -3.54 5.47
C VAL A 20 10.41 -4.84 6.15
N GLU A 21 11.69 -4.95 6.49
CA GLU A 21 12.28 -6.11 7.16
C GLU A 21 12.66 -5.73 8.60
N THR A 22 12.18 -6.54 9.54
CA THR A 22 12.59 -6.55 10.95
C THR A 22 13.26 -7.88 11.27
N PRO A 23 13.87 -8.05 12.47
CA PRO A 23 14.37 -9.36 12.89
C PRO A 23 13.28 -10.45 12.93
N ASP A 24 12.02 -10.06 13.14
CA ASP A 24 10.92 -10.99 13.45
C ASP A 24 10.04 -11.29 12.22
N VAL A 25 9.85 -10.29 11.33
CA VAL A 25 8.91 -10.38 10.23
C VAL A 25 9.30 -9.51 9.03
N ARG A 26 8.95 -9.98 7.83
CA ARG A 26 9.02 -9.21 6.58
C ARG A 26 7.63 -8.81 6.10
N ILE A 27 7.40 -7.51 5.99
CA ILE A 27 6.11 -6.91 5.64
C ILE A 27 6.26 -6.24 4.27
N LEU A 28 5.45 -6.65 3.30
CA LEU A 28 5.37 -6.03 1.99
C LEU A 28 4.11 -5.19 1.88
N LEU A 29 4.30 -3.87 1.90
CA LEU A 29 3.24 -2.89 1.76
C LEU A 29 2.90 -2.68 0.27
N ASP A 30 1.61 -2.65 -0.04
CA ASP A 30 1.03 -2.27 -1.34
C ASP A 30 1.73 -2.88 -2.56
N PRO A 31 1.72 -4.22 -2.73
CA PRO A 31 2.44 -4.92 -3.80
C PRO A 31 1.75 -4.78 -5.17
N GLY A 32 1.53 -3.55 -5.62
CA GLY A 32 1.03 -3.20 -6.94
C GLY A 32 2.02 -2.34 -7.72
N VAL A 33 1.87 -2.29 -9.04
CA VAL A 33 2.59 -1.34 -9.89
C VAL A 33 1.81 -1.15 -11.18
N ARG A 34 1.63 0.11 -11.59
CA ARG A 34 0.89 0.44 -12.81
C ARG A 34 1.51 1.61 -13.55
N LEU A 35 1.18 1.73 -14.83
CA LEU A 35 1.42 2.94 -15.62
C LEU A 35 0.09 3.66 -15.82
N ALA A 36 0.15 4.98 -15.98
CA ALA A 36 -1.03 5.71 -16.44
C ALA A 36 -1.35 5.22 -17.87
N PRO A 37 -2.62 4.92 -18.19
CA PRO A 37 -2.97 4.43 -19.53
C PRO A 37 -2.66 5.46 -20.62
N TYR A 38 -2.79 6.73 -20.28
CA TYR A 38 -2.37 7.86 -21.10
C TYR A 38 -1.79 8.95 -20.20
N ARG A 39 -0.74 9.64 -20.66
CA ARG A 39 -0.28 10.92 -20.12
C ARG A 39 -0.09 11.89 -21.28
N TYR A 40 -0.69 13.08 -21.20
CA TYR A 40 -0.68 14.06 -22.29
C TYR A 40 -1.14 13.45 -23.63
N ASP A 41 -2.22 12.66 -23.59
CA ASP A 41 -2.81 11.93 -24.73
C ASP A 41 -1.88 10.91 -25.42
N LEU A 42 -0.75 10.55 -24.79
CA LEU A 42 0.19 9.56 -25.28
C LEU A 42 0.11 8.28 -24.44
N PRO A 43 0.14 7.09 -25.08
CA PRO A 43 0.25 5.83 -24.36
C PRO A 43 1.65 5.71 -23.72
N PRO A 44 1.85 4.78 -22.77
CA PRO A 44 3.15 4.56 -22.16
C PRO A 44 4.23 4.31 -23.22
N HIS A 45 5.38 4.95 -23.04
CA HIS A 45 6.56 4.68 -23.85
C HIS A 45 7.07 3.27 -23.55
N PRO A 46 7.66 2.54 -24.52
CA PRO A 46 8.22 1.20 -24.27
C PRO A 46 9.21 1.13 -23.09
N THR A 47 9.95 2.21 -22.82
CA THR A 47 10.83 2.34 -21.64
C THR A 47 10.06 2.36 -20.32
N GLU A 48 8.88 2.98 -20.27
CA GLU A 48 8.01 2.97 -19.08
C GLU A 48 7.45 1.56 -18.85
N GLU A 49 7.05 0.86 -19.92
CA GLU A 49 6.61 -0.53 -19.83
C GLU A 49 7.72 -1.47 -19.32
N GLU A 50 8.95 -1.28 -19.81
CA GLU A 50 10.11 -2.01 -19.32
C GLU A 50 10.34 -1.74 -17.84
N ARG A 51 10.30 -0.48 -17.42
CA ARG A 51 10.44 -0.11 -16.00
C ARG A 51 9.32 -0.73 -15.15
N GLN A 52 8.08 -0.73 -15.62
CA GLN A 52 6.98 -1.40 -14.93
C GLN A 52 7.25 -2.90 -14.75
N ARG A 53 7.74 -3.59 -15.79
CA ARG A 53 8.11 -5.02 -15.71
C ARG A 53 9.22 -5.26 -14.71
N GLU A 54 10.24 -4.41 -14.66
CA GLU A 54 11.32 -4.49 -13.67
C GLU A 54 10.82 -4.30 -12.24
N CYS A 55 10.03 -3.24 -12.00
CA CYS A 55 9.39 -2.97 -10.71
C CYS A 55 8.53 -4.16 -10.27
N TRP A 56 7.72 -4.71 -11.17
CA TRP A 56 6.91 -5.88 -10.87
C TRP A 56 7.74 -7.11 -10.51
N ARG A 57 8.87 -7.33 -11.20
CA ARG A 57 9.80 -8.41 -10.86
C ARG A 57 10.35 -8.24 -9.44
N ARG A 58 10.76 -7.03 -9.05
CA ARG A 58 11.23 -6.71 -7.69
C ARG A 58 10.15 -6.98 -6.64
N ILE A 59 8.91 -6.55 -6.90
CA ILE A 59 7.76 -6.80 -6.01
C ILE A 59 7.52 -8.30 -5.83
N ARG A 60 7.50 -9.08 -6.92
CA ARG A 60 7.31 -10.54 -6.86
C ARG A 60 8.43 -11.25 -6.10
N GLU A 61 9.67 -10.83 -6.29
CA GLU A 61 10.82 -11.38 -5.55
C GLU A 61 10.73 -11.08 -4.06
N ALA A 62 10.31 -9.87 -3.68
CA ALA A 62 10.05 -9.51 -2.29
C ALA A 62 8.87 -10.32 -1.70
N ALA A 63 7.77 -10.45 -2.44
CA ALA A 63 6.58 -11.17 -1.99
C ALA A 63 6.85 -12.66 -1.69
N ARG A 64 7.79 -13.29 -2.40
CA ARG A 64 8.23 -14.67 -2.10
C ARG A 64 8.80 -14.79 -0.68
N LYS A 65 9.56 -13.79 -0.25
CA LYS A 65 10.27 -13.74 1.04
C LYS A 65 9.44 -13.12 2.16
N ALA A 66 8.44 -12.30 1.83
CA ALA A 66 7.58 -11.63 2.79
C ALA A 66 6.72 -12.65 3.57
N ASP A 67 6.36 -12.31 4.79
CA ASP A 67 5.45 -13.08 5.66
C ASP A 67 4.06 -12.45 5.67
N VAL A 68 4.03 -11.12 5.58
CA VAL A 68 2.82 -10.28 5.59
C VAL A 68 2.77 -9.44 4.32
N LEU A 69 1.60 -9.40 3.67
CA LEU A 69 1.32 -8.48 2.57
C LEU A 69 0.14 -7.58 2.96
N THR A 70 0.18 -6.31 2.55
CA THR A 70 -0.89 -5.35 2.85
C THR A 70 -1.45 -4.69 1.60
N VAL A 71 -2.68 -4.20 1.69
CA VAL A 71 -3.32 -3.34 0.69
C VAL A 71 -3.99 -2.18 1.40
N SER A 72 -3.43 -0.98 1.25
CA SER A 72 -3.90 0.27 1.85
C SER A 72 -5.22 0.76 1.26
N HIS A 73 -5.40 0.55 -0.05
CA HIS A 73 -6.61 0.87 -0.81
C HIS A 73 -6.59 0.17 -2.18
N TYR A 74 -7.68 0.27 -2.95
CA TYR A 74 -7.93 -0.59 -4.10
C TYR A 74 -7.63 0.06 -5.46
N HIS A 75 -6.70 1.01 -5.52
CA HIS A 75 -6.09 1.39 -6.80
C HIS A 75 -5.07 0.33 -7.25
N PHE A 76 -4.97 0.12 -8.57
CA PHE A 76 -4.24 -1.03 -9.14
C PHE A 76 -2.71 -0.86 -9.12
N ASP A 77 -2.23 0.32 -8.76
CA ASP A 77 -0.85 0.62 -8.39
C ASP A 77 -0.50 0.17 -6.95
N HIS A 78 -1.47 -0.29 -6.15
CA HIS A 78 -1.28 -0.78 -4.77
C HIS A 78 -1.60 -2.28 -4.60
N HIS A 79 -2.36 -2.88 -5.54
CA HIS A 79 -2.60 -4.32 -5.58
C HIS A 79 -2.71 -4.81 -7.03
N ASN A 80 -2.37 -6.08 -7.26
CA ASN A 80 -2.48 -6.71 -8.57
C ASN A 80 -3.48 -7.88 -8.54
N PRO A 81 -4.71 -7.70 -9.10
CA PRO A 81 -5.74 -8.75 -9.12
C PRO A 81 -5.41 -9.91 -10.06
N ASP A 82 -4.48 -9.74 -11.01
CA ASP A 82 -4.05 -10.78 -11.94
C ASP A 82 -2.99 -11.70 -11.34
N ALA A 83 -2.44 -11.34 -10.19
CA ALA A 83 -1.41 -12.10 -9.48
C ALA A 83 -1.76 -12.38 -8.01
N PRO A 84 -2.96 -12.90 -7.69
CA PRO A 84 -3.35 -13.18 -6.30
C PRO A 84 -2.46 -14.25 -5.64
N SER A 85 -1.76 -15.05 -6.46
CA SER A 85 -0.86 -16.10 -6.00
C SER A 85 0.34 -15.61 -5.20
N ILE A 86 0.70 -14.31 -5.25
CA ILE A 86 1.77 -13.77 -4.41
C ILE A 86 1.41 -13.79 -2.91
N TYR A 87 0.13 -13.87 -2.59
CA TYR A 87 -0.37 -13.97 -1.22
C TYR A 87 -0.32 -15.40 -0.67
N ARG A 88 0.18 -16.39 -1.43
CA ARG A 88 0.18 -17.79 -1.00
C ARG A 88 0.87 -17.99 0.36
N GLY A 89 0.12 -18.49 1.34
CA GLY A 89 0.61 -18.80 2.69
C GLY A 89 0.93 -17.57 3.55
N LYS A 90 0.58 -16.37 3.09
CA LYS A 90 0.88 -15.10 3.77
C LYS A 90 -0.27 -14.68 4.69
N LEU A 91 0.05 -13.86 5.68
CA LEU A 91 -0.95 -13.07 6.39
C LEU A 91 -1.26 -11.83 5.54
N ALA A 92 -2.52 -11.62 5.18
CA ALA A 92 -2.93 -10.50 4.34
C ALA A 92 -3.72 -9.48 5.18
N PHE A 93 -3.26 -8.22 5.21
CA PHE A 93 -4.04 -7.11 5.78
C PHE A 93 -4.59 -6.25 4.65
N LEU A 94 -5.91 -6.23 4.51
CA LEU A 94 -6.57 -5.50 3.44
C LEU A 94 -7.44 -4.39 4.04
N LYS A 95 -7.42 -3.21 3.41
CA LYS A 95 -8.44 -2.18 3.62
C LYS A 95 -9.84 -2.80 3.61
N ASP A 96 -10.70 -2.40 4.54
CA ASP A 96 -12.08 -2.86 4.60
C ASP A 96 -12.78 -2.47 3.29
N GLY A 97 -13.17 -3.50 2.53
CA GLY A 97 -13.88 -3.38 1.26
C GLY A 97 -15.35 -2.98 1.38
N LYS A 98 -15.86 -2.71 2.60
CA LYS A 98 -17.28 -2.38 2.87
C LYS A 98 -17.45 -1.06 3.63
N VAL A 99 -16.49 -0.67 4.46
CA VAL A 99 -16.56 0.53 5.32
C VAL A 99 -15.67 1.65 4.78
N ARG A 100 -16.22 2.88 4.75
CA ARG A 100 -15.56 4.09 4.25
C ARG A 100 -14.81 3.78 2.94
N ILE A 101 -15.57 3.51 1.89
CA ILE A 101 -15.06 3.10 0.59
C ILE A 101 -16.03 3.56 -0.50
N ASN A 102 -15.49 4.17 -1.56
CA ASN A 102 -16.30 4.59 -2.70
C ASN A 102 -16.74 3.36 -3.54
N ARG A 103 -17.68 3.57 -4.47
CA ARG A 103 -18.28 2.47 -5.24
C ARG A 103 -17.24 1.70 -6.07
N SER A 104 -16.36 2.40 -6.78
CA SER A 104 -15.36 1.76 -7.66
C SER A 104 -14.35 0.93 -6.87
N GLN A 105 -13.85 1.45 -5.74
CA GLN A 105 -12.95 0.71 -4.86
C GLN A 105 -13.66 -0.49 -4.21
N ARG A 106 -14.94 -0.40 -3.87
CA ARG A 106 -15.74 -1.53 -3.34
C ARG A 106 -15.87 -2.68 -4.33
N GLU A 107 -16.13 -2.36 -5.60
CA GLU A 107 -16.20 -3.34 -6.68
C GLU A 107 -14.84 -4.03 -6.87
N ARG A 108 -13.74 -3.25 -6.88
CA ARG A 108 -12.36 -3.77 -6.95
C ARG A 108 -12.01 -4.63 -5.73
N ALA A 109 -12.39 -4.20 -4.52
CA ALA A 109 -12.19 -4.94 -3.28
C ALA A 109 -12.88 -6.31 -3.35
N GLY A 110 -14.16 -6.32 -3.73
CA GLY A 110 -14.92 -7.55 -3.87
C GLY A 110 -14.32 -8.50 -4.92
N ALA A 111 -13.89 -7.96 -6.06
CA ALA A 111 -13.21 -8.75 -7.10
C ALA A 111 -11.88 -9.31 -6.59
N PHE A 112 -11.07 -8.50 -5.91
CA PHE A 112 -9.77 -8.90 -5.40
C PHE A 112 -9.89 -9.97 -4.30
N VAL A 113 -10.79 -9.78 -3.33
CA VAL A 113 -11.05 -10.79 -2.29
C VAL A 113 -11.51 -12.12 -2.89
N ARG A 114 -12.36 -12.09 -3.92
CA ARG A 114 -12.74 -13.32 -4.66
C ARG A 114 -11.54 -13.94 -5.38
N ALA A 115 -10.66 -13.14 -5.98
CA ALA A 115 -9.46 -13.61 -6.68
C ALA A 115 -8.42 -14.22 -5.72
N LEU A 116 -8.30 -13.69 -4.50
CA LEU A 116 -7.41 -14.23 -3.46
C LEU A 116 -7.75 -15.68 -3.07
N LYS A 117 -9.01 -16.10 -3.22
CA LYS A 117 -9.45 -17.49 -2.93
C LYS A 117 -8.87 -17.99 -1.60
N SER A 118 -8.13 -19.09 -1.63
CA SER A 118 -7.42 -19.71 -0.51
C SER A 118 -5.90 -19.53 -0.60
N TYR A 119 -5.41 -18.52 -1.35
CA TYR A 119 -3.98 -18.25 -1.40
C TYR A 119 -3.45 -17.78 -0.03
N PRO A 120 -3.99 -16.70 0.59
CA PRO A 120 -3.56 -16.28 1.93
C PRO A 120 -3.78 -17.38 2.96
N LYS A 121 -2.87 -17.46 3.93
CA LYS A 121 -3.11 -18.25 5.14
C LYS A 121 -4.28 -17.67 5.93
N GLU A 122 -4.35 -16.35 5.98
CA GLU A 122 -5.37 -15.60 6.71
C GLU A 122 -5.52 -14.21 6.07
N VAL A 123 -6.75 -13.70 6.05
CA VAL A 123 -7.07 -12.33 5.64
C VAL A 123 -7.65 -11.58 6.84
N ARG A 124 -7.07 -10.43 7.17
CA ARG A 124 -7.53 -9.53 8.22
C ARG A 124 -7.85 -8.16 7.64
N VAL A 125 -8.79 -7.47 8.28
CA VAL A 125 -9.06 -6.05 7.99
C VAL A 125 -7.91 -5.21 8.51
N ALA A 126 -7.46 -4.25 7.71
CA ALA A 126 -6.40 -3.31 8.08
C ALA A 126 -6.94 -2.18 8.97
N ASP A 127 -8.07 -1.57 8.63
CA ASP A 127 -8.62 -0.36 9.29
C ASP A 127 -8.60 -0.41 10.83
N GLY A 128 -7.73 0.43 11.42
CA GLY A 128 -7.58 0.57 12.87
C GLY A 128 -7.02 -0.66 13.59
N ASN A 129 -6.64 -1.70 12.86
CA ASN A 129 -6.18 -2.96 13.42
C ASN A 129 -4.71 -2.86 13.88
N CYS A 130 -4.35 -3.67 14.86
CA CYS A 130 -3.01 -3.74 15.42
C CYS A 130 -2.65 -5.18 15.75
N VAL A 131 -1.42 -5.59 15.43
CA VAL A 131 -0.91 -6.92 15.72
C VAL A 131 0.55 -6.85 16.16
N ASP A 132 0.93 -7.70 17.10
CA ASP A 132 2.33 -7.98 17.41
C ASP A 132 2.79 -9.23 16.64
N LEU A 133 3.92 -9.11 15.96
CA LEU A 133 4.52 -10.15 15.14
C LEU A 133 5.93 -10.43 15.65
N GLY A 134 6.01 -11.03 16.84
CA GLY A 134 7.29 -11.40 17.46
C GLY A 134 8.05 -10.22 18.06
N GLY A 135 7.35 -9.19 18.53
CA GLY A 135 7.95 -7.94 19.01
C GLY A 135 8.05 -6.84 17.96
N THR A 136 7.60 -7.11 16.73
CA THR A 136 7.34 -6.09 15.72
C THR A 136 5.84 -5.76 15.71
N GLU A 137 5.47 -4.53 16.09
CA GLU A 137 4.10 -4.04 16.00
C GLU A 137 3.79 -3.60 14.57
N LEU A 138 2.72 -4.13 13.99
CA LEU A 138 2.09 -3.61 12.78
C LEU A 138 0.71 -3.03 13.15
N ARG A 139 0.56 -1.73 13.00
CA ARG A 139 -0.65 -0.97 13.32
C ARG A 139 -1.11 -0.18 12.10
N PHE A 140 -2.41 -0.09 11.89
CA PHE A 140 -2.97 0.71 10.83
C PHE A 140 -3.80 1.87 11.40
N SER A 141 -3.89 2.95 10.63
CA SER A 141 -4.86 3.99 10.93
C SER A 141 -6.29 3.46 10.72
N PRO A 142 -7.31 4.10 11.31
CA PRO A 142 -8.66 4.02 10.76
C PRO A 142 -8.67 4.43 9.28
N ALA A 143 -9.74 4.10 8.54
CA ALA A 143 -9.97 4.68 7.22
C ALA A 143 -9.92 6.21 7.29
N VAL A 144 -8.99 6.79 6.52
CA VAL A 144 -8.81 8.24 6.35
C VAL A 144 -9.06 8.62 4.89
N PRO A 145 -9.50 9.85 4.60
CA PRO A 145 -9.73 10.29 3.22
C PRO A 145 -8.47 10.16 2.37
N HIS A 146 -8.64 9.77 1.12
CA HIS A 146 -7.59 9.71 0.11
C HIS A 146 -7.33 11.12 -0.43
N GLY A 147 -6.62 11.95 0.34
CA GLY A 147 -6.38 13.35 -0.01
C GLY A 147 -7.16 14.36 0.84
N PRO A 148 -7.31 15.63 0.37
CA PRO A 148 -7.97 16.70 1.12
C PRO A 148 -9.49 16.53 1.22
N THR A 149 -10.09 15.65 0.41
CA THR A 149 -11.52 15.30 0.42
C THR A 149 -11.65 13.78 0.36
N ASP A 150 -12.88 13.26 0.47
CA ASP A 150 -13.16 11.83 0.34
C ASP A 150 -13.62 11.41 -1.06
N GLU A 151 -13.51 12.29 -2.06
CA GLU A 151 -13.91 12.05 -3.45
C GLU A 151 -13.13 10.88 -4.08
N LEU A 152 -11.82 10.79 -3.78
CA LEU A 152 -10.96 9.68 -4.20
C LEU A 152 -11.17 8.42 -3.35
N GLY A 153 -12.02 8.48 -2.33
CA GLY A 153 -12.30 7.42 -1.38
C GLY A 153 -11.44 7.54 -0.13
N TYR A 154 -11.02 6.38 0.38
CA TYR A 154 -10.31 6.28 1.65
C TYR A 154 -9.16 5.29 1.56
N VAL A 155 -8.12 5.56 2.33
CA VAL A 155 -6.93 4.71 2.48
C VAL A 155 -6.73 4.36 3.96
N VAL A 156 -5.80 3.44 4.23
CA VAL A 156 -5.23 3.23 5.56
C VAL A 156 -3.72 3.44 5.53
N MET A 157 -3.21 4.13 6.53
CA MET A 157 -1.78 4.28 6.78
C MET A 157 -1.27 3.08 7.57
N ALA A 158 0.01 2.74 7.42
CA ALA A 158 0.65 1.66 8.16
C ALA A 158 1.78 2.20 9.03
N ARG A 159 1.78 1.82 10.31
CA ARG A 159 2.86 2.01 11.28
C ARG A 159 3.49 0.66 11.57
N ILE A 160 4.80 0.57 11.41
CA ILE A 160 5.60 -0.61 11.76
C ILE A 160 6.61 -0.16 12.81
N ALA A 161 6.58 -0.76 14.00
CA ALA A 161 7.50 -0.41 15.08
C ALA A 161 8.24 -1.65 15.60
N HIS A 162 9.54 -1.50 15.82
CA HIS A 162 10.36 -2.51 16.46
C HIS A 162 11.41 -1.81 17.32
N ARG A 163 11.36 -2.05 18.63
CA ARG A 163 12.19 -1.35 19.65
C ARG A 163 12.01 0.17 19.55
N TRP A 164 13.08 0.90 19.26
CA TRP A 164 13.09 2.37 19.17
C TRP A 164 12.83 2.90 17.76
N GLU A 165 12.78 2.04 16.74
CA GLU A 165 12.52 2.46 15.36
C GLU A 165 11.04 2.32 15.03
N THR A 166 10.45 3.41 14.55
CA THR A 166 9.08 3.45 14.05
C THR A 166 9.09 3.97 12.61
N PHE A 167 8.56 3.15 11.70
CA PHE A 167 8.31 3.52 10.32
C PHE A 167 6.82 3.75 10.08
N VAL A 168 6.48 4.86 9.44
CA VAL A 168 5.11 5.11 8.98
C VAL A 168 5.09 5.28 7.46
N HIS A 169 4.18 4.55 6.81
CA HIS A 169 3.85 4.65 5.40
C HIS A 169 2.46 5.26 5.27
N THR A 170 2.37 6.46 4.69
CA THR A 170 1.09 7.20 4.64
C THR A 170 0.10 6.68 3.61
N SER A 171 0.56 5.88 2.64
CA SER A 171 -0.24 5.65 1.42
C SER A 171 -0.57 6.99 0.75
N ASP A 172 -1.64 7.03 -0.05
CA ASP A 172 -1.98 8.17 -0.89
C ASP A 172 -2.87 9.16 -0.12
N VAL A 173 -2.29 9.96 0.77
CA VAL A 173 -3.02 11.01 1.52
C VAL A 173 -2.81 12.41 0.94
N LEU A 174 -2.05 12.53 -0.14
CA LEU A 174 -1.73 13.72 -0.91
C LEU A 174 -1.11 14.85 -0.07
N GLY A 175 -0.07 14.54 0.69
CA GLY A 175 0.63 15.53 1.52
C GLY A 175 -0.18 15.87 2.78
N PRO A 176 -0.30 14.91 3.73
CA PRO A 176 -1.35 14.72 4.75
C PRO A 176 -2.08 16.03 5.18
N PRO A 177 -3.09 16.47 4.43
CA PRO A 177 -3.66 17.81 4.61
C PRO A 177 -4.72 17.88 5.72
N LEU A 178 -5.23 16.74 6.20
CA LEU A 178 -6.31 16.69 7.17
C LEU A 178 -5.82 16.37 8.58
N LYS A 179 -6.54 16.89 9.59
CA LYS A 179 -6.31 16.54 11.00
C LYS A 179 -6.35 15.03 11.26
N ALA A 180 -7.20 14.30 10.54
CA ALA A 180 -7.28 12.85 10.66
C ALA A 180 -5.99 12.15 10.22
N HIS A 181 -5.32 12.67 9.17
CA HIS A 181 -4.00 12.18 8.76
C HIS A 181 -2.95 12.51 9.81
N LEU A 182 -2.89 13.78 10.22
CA LEU A 182 -1.90 14.27 11.18
C LEU A 182 -2.01 13.59 12.55
N SER A 183 -3.22 13.32 13.04
CA SER A 183 -3.43 12.65 14.32
C SER A 183 -2.70 11.32 14.37
N PHE A 184 -2.88 10.47 13.35
CA PHE A 184 -2.20 9.18 13.31
C PHE A 184 -0.68 9.31 13.22
N LEU A 185 -0.16 10.31 12.49
CA LEU A 185 1.28 10.57 12.40
C LEU A 185 1.86 11.00 13.73
N LEU A 186 1.20 11.93 14.43
CA LEU A 186 1.62 12.41 15.75
C LEU A 186 1.54 11.30 16.79
N ASP A 187 0.46 10.53 16.81
CA ASP A 187 0.27 9.39 17.72
C ASP A 187 1.27 8.26 17.44
N SER A 188 1.73 8.13 16.19
CA SER A 188 2.68 7.09 15.80
C SER A 188 4.12 7.39 16.22
N ASP A 189 4.47 8.66 16.41
CA ASP A 189 5.83 9.16 16.70
C ASP A 189 6.92 8.51 15.80
N PRO A 190 6.84 8.71 14.46
CA PRO A 190 7.73 8.05 13.53
C PRO A 190 9.16 8.57 13.62
N THR A 191 10.12 7.64 13.70
CA THR A 191 11.54 7.96 13.44
C THR A 191 11.82 8.04 11.95
N ILE A 192 11.02 7.35 11.12
CA ILE A 192 11.08 7.37 9.66
C ILE A 192 9.66 7.50 9.11
N LEU A 193 9.43 8.49 8.25
CA LEU A 193 8.15 8.74 7.61
C LEU A 193 8.32 8.65 6.09
N TYR A 194 7.59 7.75 5.44
CA TYR A 194 7.41 7.75 3.99
C TYR A 194 6.04 8.32 3.66
N VAL A 195 6.07 9.55 3.16
CA VAL A 195 4.89 10.37 2.85
C VAL A 195 4.78 10.63 1.35
N ASP A 196 3.57 10.59 0.82
CA ASP A 196 3.28 10.97 -0.56
C ASP A 196 3.19 12.49 -0.73
N GLY A 197 3.43 12.96 -1.96
CA GLY A 197 3.37 14.37 -2.30
C GLY A 197 1.97 14.82 -2.73
N PRO A 198 1.72 16.14 -2.82
CA PRO A 198 0.51 16.65 -3.43
C PRO A 198 0.40 16.19 -4.90
N MET A 199 -0.82 16.07 -5.40
CA MET A 199 -1.08 15.70 -6.78
C MET A 199 -0.77 16.88 -7.71
N THR A 200 0.40 16.87 -8.35
CA THR A 200 0.89 18.01 -9.18
C THR A 200 0.68 17.84 -10.69
N HIS A 201 0.17 16.69 -11.14
CA HIS A 201 0.17 16.30 -12.55
C HIS A 201 -1.23 16.02 -13.13
N MET A 202 -2.28 16.15 -12.34
CA MET A 202 -3.65 16.12 -12.86
C MET A 202 -4.08 17.57 -13.11
N PRO A 203 -4.60 17.89 -14.32
CA PRO A 203 -5.15 19.22 -14.58
C PRO A 203 -6.37 19.47 -13.67
N GLU A 204 -6.57 20.74 -13.30
CA GLU A 204 -7.76 21.22 -12.58
C GLU A 204 -9.06 20.97 -13.38
#